data_AF-A0A1G4R622-F1
#
_entry.id   AF-A0A1G4R622-F1
#
_cell.length_a   1.000
_cell.length_b   1.000
_cell.length_c   1.000
_cell.angle_alpha   90.00
_cell.angle_beta   90.00
_cell.angle_gamma   90.00
#
_symmetry.space_group_name_H-M   'P 1'
#
loop_
_entity.id
_entity.type
_entity.pdbx_description
1 polymer ?
#
loop_
_entity_poly.entity_id
_entity_poly.type
_entity_poly.pdbx_seq_one_letter_code
_entity_poly.pdbx_strand_id
1 'polypeptide(L)'
;MPAIVNRIFARWVEETEGYLASWERLQRAGYGSEAGGVKRILDEIVPFRLRRATGLSLTNRDVSPENLIVCEAGVRLIDPVPIVYDGLAFAGDVLNNFNTLFPSFHRSPRYERHRFDRYRPLLCSFADGFLEGYAQGDPEMLYALRVEQFLMLLDLTCHHIGLLEHDMTEEAVLRYGDKTAMEERIPTYIAGMEQFRLL
;
A
#
# COMPACT_ATOMS: atom_id res chain seq x y z
N MET A 1 -7.27 -10.80 27.72
CA MET A 1 -7.31 -9.75 26.68
C MET A 1 -8.76 -9.39 26.36
N PRO A 2 -9.12 -8.11 26.18
CA PRO A 2 -10.47 -7.70 25.79
C PRO A 2 -10.90 -8.30 24.44
N ALA A 3 -12.20 -8.58 24.26
CA ALA A 3 -12.74 -9.22 23.04
C ALA A 3 -12.38 -8.49 21.73
N ILE A 4 -12.25 -7.16 21.78
CA ILE A 4 -11.84 -6.33 20.62
C ILE A 4 -10.40 -6.62 20.21
N VAL A 5 -9.48 -6.76 21.18
CA VAL A 5 -8.07 -7.04 20.91
C VAL A 5 -7.91 -8.43 20.29
N ASN A 6 -8.68 -9.42 20.76
CA ASN A 6 -8.67 -10.77 20.18
C ASN A 6 -9.14 -10.77 18.72
N ARG A 7 -10.17 -9.98 18.38
CA ARG A 7 -10.65 -9.86 16.99
C ARG A 7 -9.63 -9.18 16.09
N ILE A 8 -8.98 -8.12 16.57
CA ILE A 8 -7.94 -7.43 15.80
C ILE A 8 -6.74 -8.36 15.56
N PHE A 9 -6.34 -9.12 16.58
CA PHE A 9 -5.25 -10.09 16.43
C PHE A 9 -5.62 -11.24 15.48
N ALA A 10 -6.83 -11.78 15.55
CA ALA A 10 -7.28 -12.80 14.60
C ALA A 10 -7.26 -12.27 13.16
N ARG A 11 -7.76 -11.05 12.95
CA ARG A 11 -7.71 -10.36 11.65
C ARG A 11 -6.27 -10.12 11.18
N TRP A 12 -5.36 -9.75 12.08
CA TRP A 12 -3.94 -9.57 11.76
C TRP A 12 -3.30 -10.84 11.20
N VAL A 13 -3.58 -11.99 11.82
CA VAL A 13 -3.08 -13.29 11.36
C VAL A 13 -3.68 -13.64 10.00
N GLU A 14 -5.01 -13.52 9.85
CA GLU A 14 -5.71 -13.79 8.60
C GLU A 14 -5.20 -12.92 7.44
N GLU A 15 -5.04 -11.61 7.66
CA GLU A 15 -4.46 -10.70 6.66
C GLU A 15 -3.03 -11.08 6.31
N THR A 16 -2.22 -11.47 7.30
CA THR A 16 -0.82 -11.86 7.07
C THR A 16 -0.73 -13.12 6.21
N GLU A 17 -1.57 -14.12 6.49
CA GLU A 17 -1.67 -15.35 5.70
C GLU A 17 -2.23 -15.08 4.30
N GLY A 18 -3.16 -14.11 4.16
CA GLY A 18 -3.71 -13.67 2.88
C GLY A 18 -2.67 -13.14 1.88
N TYR A 19 -1.53 -12.62 2.35
CA TYR A 19 -0.44 -12.22 1.46
C TYR A 19 0.25 -13.39 0.76
N LEU A 20 0.23 -14.60 1.36
CA LEU A 20 0.70 -15.80 0.68
C LEU A 20 -0.25 -16.21 -0.45
N ALA A 21 -1.56 -16.07 -0.25
CA ALA A 21 -2.55 -16.26 -1.31
C ALA A 21 -2.44 -15.21 -2.43
N SER A 22 -1.98 -14.00 -2.10
CA SER A 22 -1.69 -12.94 -3.09
C SER A 22 -0.55 -13.35 -4.03
N TRP A 23 0.49 -14.01 -3.52
CA TRP A 23 1.52 -14.62 -4.37
C TRP A 23 0.95 -15.68 -5.31
N GLU A 24 0.12 -16.59 -4.82
CA GLU A 24 -0.51 -17.61 -5.66
C GLU A 24 -1.37 -16.98 -6.77
N ARG A 25 -2.02 -15.85 -6.48
CA ARG A 25 -2.77 -15.08 -7.49
C ARG A 25 -1.85 -14.52 -8.58
N LEU A 26 -0.69 -13.94 -8.22
CA LEU A 26 0.29 -13.48 -9.21
C LEU A 26 0.74 -14.63 -10.12
N GLN A 27 1.00 -15.80 -9.55
CA GLN A 27 1.38 -16.99 -10.33
C GLN A 27 0.28 -17.43 -11.28
N ARG A 28 -0.96 -17.54 -10.80
CA ARG A 28 -2.13 -17.94 -11.63
C ARG A 28 -2.42 -16.94 -12.74
N ALA A 29 -2.16 -15.65 -12.51
CA ALA A 29 -2.31 -14.59 -13.49
C ALA A 29 -1.18 -14.55 -14.54
N GLY A 30 -0.18 -15.45 -14.44
CA GLY A 30 0.90 -15.58 -15.42
C GLY A 30 2.19 -14.81 -15.07
N TYR A 31 2.20 -14.08 -13.96
CA TYR A 31 3.34 -13.23 -13.56
C TYR A 31 4.40 -13.95 -12.71
N GLY A 32 4.23 -15.25 -12.45
CA GLY A 32 5.07 -16.01 -11.51
C GLY A 32 6.57 -16.04 -11.87
N SER A 33 6.92 -16.04 -13.16
CA SER A 33 8.32 -16.02 -13.60
C SER A 33 9.00 -14.67 -13.42
N GLU A 34 8.22 -13.58 -13.53
CA GLU A 34 8.73 -12.20 -13.41
C GLU A 34 8.78 -11.73 -11.96
N ALA A 35 8.00 -12.38 -11.08
CA ALA A 35 7.85 -12.03 -9.68
C ALA A 35 8.60 -12.97 -8.72
N GLY A 36 9.63 -13.69 -9.18
CA GLY A 36 10.34 -14.67 -8.36
C GLY A 36 11.03 -14.09 -7.10
N GLY A 37 11.45 -12.83 -7.13
CA GLY A 37 11.94 -12.07 -5.98
C GLY A 37 10.84 -11.69 -4.99
N VAL A 38 9.60 -11.45 -5.46
CA VAL A 38 8.43 -11.17 -4.60
C VAL A 38 8.22 -12.29 -3.60
N LYS A 39 8.28 -13.56 -4.03
CA LYS A 39 8.13 -14.71 -3.11
C LYS A 39 9.23 -14.76 -2.06
N ARG A 40 10.47 -14.46 -2.45
CA ARG A 40 11.61 -14.44 -1.53
C ARG A 40 11.43 -13.38 -0.45
N ILE A 41 10.97 -12.19 -0.84
CA ILE A 41 10.65 -11.12 0.11
C ILE A 41 9.49 -11.55 1.02
N LEU A 42 8.43 -12.14 0.48
CA LEU A 42 7.31 -12.65 1.29
C LEU A 42 7.73 -13.68 2.34
N ASP A 43 8.60 -14.62 1.97
CA ASP A 43 9.13 -15.63 2.89
C ASP A 43 9.96 -15.03 4.04
N GLU A 44 10.59 -13.87 3.80
CA GLU A 44 11.29 -13.11 4.84
C GLU A 44 10.31 -12.35 5.74
N ILE A 45 9.38 -11.60 5.14
CA ILE A 45 8.59 -10.60 5.88
C ILE A 45 7.37 -11.18 6.59
N VAL A 46 6.77 -12.26 6.09
CA VAL A 46 5.59 -12.89 6.72
C VAL A 46 5.91 -13.40 8.13
N PRO A 47 6.99 -14.19 8.35
CA PRO A 47 7.37 -14.60 9.70
C PRO A 47 7.73 -13.42 10.61
N PHE A 48 8.35 -12.37 10.06
CA PHE A 48 8.62 -11.15 10.82
C PHE A 48 7.31 -10.48 11.28
N ARG A 49 6.36 -10.27 10.37
CA ARG A 49 5.07 -9.63 10.64
C ARG A 49 4.23 -10.40 11.67
N LEU A 50 4.25 -11.73 11.64
CA LEU A 50 3.57 -12.58 12.62
C LEU A 50 4.19 -12.52 14.01
N ARG A 51 5.51 -12.33 14.12
CA ARG A 51 6.22 -12.24 15.41
C ARG A 51 6.24 -10.83 15.98
N ARG A 52 6.11 -9.80 15.15
CA ARG A 52 6.09 -8.40 15.58
C ARG A 52 4.91 -8.16 16.53
N ALA A 53 5.18 -7.51 17.66
CA ALA A 53 4.11 -7.04 18.54
C ALA A 53 3.28 -5.98 17.80
N THR A 54 1.96 -6.19 17.73
CA THR A 54 1.06 -5.22 17.10
C THR A 54 0.88 -4.02 18.01
N GLY A 55 1.12 -2.82 17.47
CA GLY A 55 0.98 -1.55 18.16
C GLY A 55 -0.39 -0.97 17.90
N LEU A 56 -1.38 -1.32 18.74
CA LEU A 56 -2.73 -0.76 18.60
C LEU A 56 -2.70 0.75 18.81
N SER A 57 -3.13 1.48 17.78
CA SER A 57 -3.23 2.93 17.80
C SER A 57 -4.53 3.37 17.15
N LEU A 58 -5.01 4.56 17.54
CA LEU A 58 -6.04 5.25 16.77
C LEU A 58 -5.35 5.84 15.54
N THR A 59 -5.59 5.25 14.38
CA THR A 59 -4.97 5.62 13.11
C THR A 59 -6.04 6.03 12.10
N ASN A 60 -5.63 6.69 11.02
CA ASN A 60 -6.52 7.19 9.99
C ASN A 60 -6.36 6.38 8.69
N ARG A 61 -7.47 5.94 8.11
CA ARG A 61 -7.45 5.09 6.91
C ARG A 61 -7.31 5.87 5.60
N ASP A 62 -7.68 7.15 5.59
CA ASP A 62 -7.67 7.96 4.37
C ASP A 62 -6.76 9.16 4.53
N VAL A 63 -5.53 8.99 4.08
CA VAL A 63 -4.49 10.02 4.03
C VAL A 63 -4.19 10.45 2.59
N SER A 64 -5.17 10.35 1.69
CA SER A 64 -5.01 10.78 0.31
C SER A 64 -4.59 12.26 0.22
N PRO A 65 -3.86 12.69 -0.82
CA PRO A 65 -3.49 14.09 -1.02
C PRO A 65 -4.67 15.05 -0.98
N GLU A 66 -5.86 14.59 -1.38
CA GLU A 66 -7.11 15.37 -1.35
C GLU A 66 -7.54 15.73 0.07
N ASN A 67 -7.15 14.92 1.07
CA ASN A 67 -7.50 15.09 2.47
C ASN A 67 -6.38 15.75 3.29
N LEU A 68 -5.31 16.23 2.65
CA LEU A 68 -4.22 16.94 3.31
C LEU A 68 -4.18 18.41 2.88
N ILE A 69 -4.16 19.30 3.86
CA ILE A 69 -3.95 20.73 3.66
C ILE A 69 -2.56 21.08 4.17
N VAL A 70 -1.68 21.48 3.25
CA VAL A 70 -0.36 22.05 3.58
C VAL A 70 -0.51 23.55 3.79
N CYS A 71 -0.10 24.04 4.95
CA CYS A 71 -0.10 25.46 5.30
C CYS A 71 1.23 25.83 5.98
N GLU A 72 1.47 27.12 6.22
CA GLU A 72 2.70 27.59 6.88
C GLU A 72 2.94 26.93 8.24
N ALA A 73 1.86 26.61 8.97
CA ALA A 73 1.92 25.96 10.27
C ALA A 73 2.11 24.43 10.22
N GLY A 74 2.21 23.84 9.02
CA GLY A 74 2.39 22.41 8.81
C GLY A 74 1.26 21.75 8.01
N VAL A 75 1.08 20.44 8.21
CA VAL A 75 0.10 19.62 7.51
C VAL A 75 -1.14 19.41 8.39
N ARG A 76 -2.33 19.61 7.83
CA ARG A 76 -3.61 19.35 8.48
C ARG A 76 -4.36 18.27 7.72
N LEU A 77 -4.95 17.33 8.44
CA LEU A 77 -5.84 16.31 7.89
C LEU A 77 -7.29 16.82 7.93
N ILE A 78 -8.02 16.62 6.84
CA ILE A 78 -9.47 16.81 6.77
C ILE A 78 -10.15 15.48 6.45
N ASP A 79 -11.46 15.41 6.71
CA ASP A 79 -12.31 14.22 6.49
C ASP A 79 -11.69 12.89 7.02
N PRO A 80 -11.33 12.82 8.32
CA PRO A 80 -10.67 11.65 8.86
C PRO A 80 -11.62 10.44 8.90
N VAL A 81 -11.07 9.28 8.56
CA VAL A 81 -11.71 7.97 8.68
C VAL A 81 -10.97 7.14 9.74
N PRO A 82 -11.17 7.41 11.04
CA PRO A 82 -10.41 6.80 12.11
C PRO A 82 -10.73 5.30 12.29
N ILE A 83 -9.73 4.53 12.71
CA ILE A 83 -9.84 3.12 13.09
C ILE A 83 -8.85 2.80 14.22
N VAL A 84 -9.18 1.84 15.07
CA VAL A 84 -8.22 1.24 16.01
C VAL A 84 -7.62 0.00 15.36
N TYR A 85 -6.35 0.09 14.99
CA TYR A 85 -5.61 -1.01 14.35
C TYR A 85 -4.10 -0.89 14.59
N ASP A 86 -3.30 -1.79 14.02
CA ASP A 86 -1.85 -1.64 13.99
C ASP A 86 -1.48 -0.35 13.22
N GLY A 87 -0.72 0.54 13.87
CA GLY A 87 -0.38 1.84 13.31
C GLY A 87 0.51 1.75 12.07
N LEU A 88 1.38 0.74 11.99
CA LEU A 88 2.32 0.60 10.88
C LEU A 88 1.64 0.15 9.58
N ALA A 89 0.58 -0.64 9.67
CA ALA A 89 -0.17 -1.08 8.49
C ALA A 89 -0.64 0.12 7.64
N PHE A 90 -1.28 1.11 8.26
CA PHE A 90 -1.74 2.31 7.55
C PHE A 90 -0.61 3.31 7.24
N ALA A 91 0.48 3.31 8.03
CA ALA A 91 1.67 4.07 7.67
C ALA A 91 2.34 3.53 6.40
N GLY A 92 2.35 2.21 6.21
CA GLY A 92 2.77 1.57 4.96
C GLY A 92 1.88 1.96 3.77
N ASP A 93 0.57 2.11 4.01
CA ASP A 93 -0.37 2.59 2.98
C ASP A 93 -0.10 4.04 2.57
N VAL A 94 0.23 4.94 3.52
CA VAL A 94 0.70 6.30 3.19
C VAL A 94 1.87 6.24 2.20
N LEU A 95 2.87 5.40 2.49
CA LEU A 95 4.05 5.27 1.65
C LEU A 95 3.71 4.76 0.25
N ASN A 96 2.83 3.74 0.15
CA ASN A 96 2.42 3.19 -1.14
C ASN A 96 1.54 4.16 -1.93
N ASN A 97 0.66 4.88 -1.25
CA ASN A 97 -0.22 5.88 -1.85
C ASN A 97 0.56 6.97 -2.58
N PHE A 98 1.56 7.55 -1.91
CA PHE A 98 2.33 8.67 -2.45
C PHE A 98 3.44 8.23 -3.41
N ASN A 99 4.09 7.09 -3.18
CA ASN A 99 5.15 6.61 -4.08
C ASN A 99 4.62 5.92 -5.34
N THR A 100 3.50 5.22 -5.22
CA THR A 100 3.01 4.31 -6.28
C THR A 100 1.64 4.71 -6.80
N LEU A 101 0.62 4.71 -5.93
CA LEU A 101 -0.79 4.76 -6.35
C LEU A 101 -1.13 6.07 -7.07
N PHE A 102 -1.00 7.21 -6.39
CA PHE A 102 -1.39 8.48 -7.01
C PHE A 102 -0.56 8.81 -8.26
N PRO A 103 0.77 8.64 -8.26
CA PRO A 103 1.57 8.86 -9.46
C PRO A 103 1.24 7.95 -10.65
N SER A 104 0.67 6.77 -10.43
CA SER A 104 0.34 5.83 -11.53
C SER A 104 -1.09 5.97 -12.05
N PHE A 105 -1.98 6.63 -11.30
CA PHE A 105 -3.43 6.73 -11.60
C PHE A 105 -3.80 7.87 -12.57
N HIS A 106 -2.87 8.37 -13.38
CA HIS A 106 -3.11 9.43 -14.37
C HIS A 106 -4.20 9.13 -15.41
N ARG A 107 -4.45 7.84 -15.70
CA ARG A 107 -5.53 7.35 -16.58
C ARG A 107 -6.80 6.93 -15.83
N SER A 108 -6.90 7.23 -14.54
CA SER A 108 -8.14 7.06 -13.77
C SER A 108 -8.96 8.35 -13.82
N PRO A 109 -10.20 8.34 -14.34
CA PRO A 109 -11.02 9.56 -14.49
C PRO A 109 -11.21 10.34 -13.17
N ARG A 110 -11.31 9.64 -12.03
CA ARG A 110 -11.36 10.29 -10.70
C ARG A 110 -10.17 11.21 -10.44
N TYR A 111 -8.97 10.80 -10.86
CA TYR A 111 -7.72 11.45 -10.48
C TYR A 111 -7.09 12.29 -11.60
N GLU A 112 -7.62 12.23 -12.83
CA GLU A 112 -7.10 12.94 -14.00
C GLU A 112 -6.91 14.45 -13.74
N ARG A 113 -7.90 15.10 -13.12
CA ARG A 113 -7.84 16.54 -12.81
C ARG A 113 -6.68 16.93 -11.89
N HIS A 114 -6.21 16.00 -11.05
CA HIS A 114 -5.16 16.25 -10.06
C HIS A 114 -3.75 16.16 -10.68
N ARG A 115 -3.59 15.44 -11.80
CA ARG A 115 -2.32 15.27 -12.52
C ARG A 115 -1.17 14.84 -11.60
N PHE A 116 -1.43 13.91 -10.68
CA PHE A 116 -0.47 13.45 -9.68
C PHE A 116 0.82 12.89 -10.31
N ASP A 117 0.74 12.33 -11.51
CA ASP A 117 1.89 11.90 -12.32
C ASP A 117 2.92 13.02 -12.55
N ARG A 118 2.45 14.25 -12.79
CA ARG A 118 3.32 15.42 -13.02
C ARG A 118 4.01 15.91 -11.75
N TYR A 119 3.46 15.57 -10.60
CA TYR A 119 3.97 15.94 -9.28
C TYR A 119 4.62 14.76 -8.54
N ARG A 120 4.97 13.69 -9.27
CA ARG A 120 5.66 12.52 -8.70
C ARG A 120 6.84 12.89 -7.79
N PRO A 121 7.78 13.80 -8.16
CA PRO A 121 8.87 14.15 -7.26
C PRO A 121 8.39 14.70 -5.92
N LEU A 122 7.37 15.55 -5.91
CA LEU A 122 6.80 16.12 -4.69
C LEU A 122 6.11 15.06 -3.83
N LEU A 123 5.34 14.17 -4.45
CA LEU A 123 4.67 13.07 -3.74
C LEU A 123 5.69 12.10 -3.12
N CYS A 124 6.74 11.74 -3.85
CA CYS A 124 7.83 10.92 -3.32
C CYS A 124 8.57 11.63 -2.18
N SER A 125 8.90 12.92 -2.31
CA SER A 125 9.52 13.68 -1.21
C SER A 125 8.63 13.76 0.03
N PHE A 126 7.30 13.83 -0.13
CA PHE A 126 6.37 13.73 0.99
C PHE A 126 6.46 12.36 1.67
N ALA A 127 6.47 11.27 0.88
CA ALA A 127 6.59 9.91 1.41
C ALA A 127 7.94 9.68 2.12
N ASP A 128 9.03 10.21 1.57
CA ASP A 128 10.37 10.13 2.16
C ASP A 128 10.43 10.86 3.50
N GLY A 129 9.91 12.09 3.55
CA GLY A 129 9.83 12.87 4.79
C GLY A 129 8.89 12.23 5.84
N PHE A 130 7.79 11.62 5.39
CA PHE A 130 6.91 10.83 6.27
C PHE A 130 7.67 9.63 6.84
N LEU A 131 8.39 8.88 6.01
CA LEU A 131 9.17 7.72 6.43
C LEU A 131 10.24 8.11 7.47
N GLU A 132 11.02 9.15 7.18
CA GLU A 132 12.05 9.67 8.09
C GLU A 132 11.45 10.12 9.41
N GLY A 133 10.38 10.93 9.36
CA GLY A 133 9.72 11.44 10.56
C GLY A 133 9.02 10.36 11.39
N TYR A 134 8.49 9.31 10.75
CA TYR A 134 7.84 8.20 11.44
C TYR A 134 8.87 7.26 12.08
N ALA A 135 9.96 6.94 11.36
CA ALA A 135 11.00 6.05 11.87
C ALA A 135 11.92 6.74 12.90
N GLN A 136 12.12 8.06 12.81
CA GLN A 136 13.00 8.82 13.70
C GLN A 136 14.42 8.24 13.85
N GLY A 137 14.93 7.63 12.76
CA GLY A 137 16.24 6.98 12.73
C GLY A 137 16.29 5.57 13.36
N ASP A 138 15.16 5.02 13.83
CA ASP A 138 15.07 3.64 14.31
C ASP A 138 15.07 2.65 13.13
N PRO A 139 16.12 1.80 12.98
CA PRO A 139 16.20 0.85 11.89
C PRO A 139 15.13 -0.25 11.93
N GLU A 140 14.67 -0.65 13.12
CA GLU A 140 13.60 -1.65 13.24
C GLU A 140 12.26 -1.07 12.79
N MET A 141 11.99 0.20 13.15
CA MET A 141 10.81 0.92 12.70
C MET A 141 10.83 1.14 11.18
N LEU A 142 11.98 1.54 10.64
CA LEU A 142 12.18 1.69 9.20
C LEU A 142 11.89 0.38 8.47
N TYR A 143 12.50 -0.74 8.91
CA TYR A 143 12.25 -2.06 8.33
C TYR A 143 10.76 -2.43 8.39
N ALA A 144 10.12 -2.25 9.55
CA ALA A 144 8.70 -2.56 9.71
C ALA A 144 7.79 -1.73 8.79
N LEU A 145 8.07 -0.44 8.59
CA LEU A 145 7.34 0.41 7.64
C LEU A 145 7.54 -0.04 6.20
N ARG A 146 8.78 -0.43 5.83
CA ARG A 146 9.09 -0.94 4.48
C ARG A 146 8.41 -2.28 4.20
N VAL A 147 8.29 -3.13 5.22
CA VAL A 147 7.48 -4.36 5.15
C VAL A 147 6.02 -4.03 4.83
N GLU A 148 5.38 -3.14 5.60
CA GLU A 148 3.97 -2.80 5.35
C GLU A 148 3.80 -2.11 3.99
N GLN A 149 4.72 -1.23 3.57
CA GLN A 149 4.69 -0.61 2.24
C GLN A 149 4.75 -1.66 1.12
N PHE A 150 5.64 -2.65 1.23
CA PHE A 150 5.74 -3.73 0.24
C PHE A 150 4.43 -4.53 0.16
N LEU A 151 3.83 -4.85 1.32
CA LEU A 151 2.57 -5.57 1.38
C LEU A 151 1.41 -4.78 0.75
N MET A 152 1.38 -3.46 0.93
CA MET A 152 0.39 -2.59 0.26
C MET A 152 0.59 -2.53 -1.25
N LEU A 153 1.84 -2.57 -1.74
CA LEU A 153 2.12 -2.66 -3.17
C LEU A 153 1.67 -4.01 -3.77
N LEU A 154 1.89 -5.10 -3.04
CA LEU A 154 1.41 -6.43 -3.42
C LEU A 154 -0.12 -6.47 -3.47
N ASP A 155 -0.80 -5.97 -2.43
CA ASP A 155 -2.26 -5.93 -2.37
C ASP A 155 -2.84 -5.10 -3.52
N LEU A 156 -2.29 -3.91 -3.78
CA LEU A 156 -2.68 -3.07 -4.92
C LEU A 156 -2.52 -3.81 -6.25
N THR A 157 -1.41 -4.54 -6.43
CA THR A 157 -1.16 -5.31 -7.66
C THR A 157 -2.19 -6.42 -7.83
N CYS A 158 -2.45 -7.19 -6.78
CA CYS A 158 -3.43 -8.27 -6.78
C CYS A 158 -4.87 -7.75 -6.91
N HIS A 159 -5.16 -6.55 -6.41
CA HIS A 159 -6.43 -5.88 -6.60
C HIS A 159 -6.67 -5.57 -8.08
N HIS A 160 -5.68 -4.97 -8.76
CA HIS A 160 -5.76 -4.71 -10.21
C HIS A 160 -5.96 -5.98 -11.02
N ILE A 161 -5.22 -7.06 -10.71
CA ILE A 161 -5.42 -8.36 -11.35
C ILE A 161 -6.86 -8.85 -11.15
N GLY A 162 -7.41 -8.71 -9.95
CA GLY A 162 -8.79 -9.10 -9.68
C GLY A 162 -9.85 -8.30 -10.40
N LEU A 163 -9.62 -7.00 -10.61
CA LEU A 163 -10.50 -6.17 -11.43
C LEU A 163 -10.51 -6.62 -12.90
N LEU A 164 -9.43 -7.24 -13.38
CA LEU A 164 -9.32 -7.75 -14.75
C LEU A 164 -9.92 -9.16 -14.95
N GLU A 165 -10.18 -9.90 -13.87
CA GLU A 165 -10.81 -11.23 -13.89
C GLU A 165 -12.33 -11.17 -14.17
N HIS A 166 -12.93 -9.98 -14.05
CA HIS A 166 -14.38 -9.76 -14.18
C HIS A 166 -14.69 -8.55 -15.07
N ASP A 167 -15.97 -8.41 -15.46
CA ASP A 167 -16.43 -7.19 -16.12
C ASP A 167 -16.32 -6.00 -15.16
N MET A 168 -15.69 -4.94 -15.62
CA MET A 168 -15.48 -3.74 -14.81
C MET A 168 -16.79 -2.97 -14.62
N THR A 169 -17.12 -2.66 -13.38
CA THR A 169 -18.21 -1.74 -13.06
C THR A 169 -17.83 -0.30 -13.43
N GLU A 170 -18.83 0.56 -13.66
CA GLU A 170 -18.60 1.98 -13.91
C GLU A 170 -17.82 2.65 -12.77
N GLU A 171 -18.09 2.28 -11.51
CA GLU A 171 -17.35 2.76 -10.35
C GLU A 171 -15.87 2.35 -10.40
N ALA A 172 -15.60 1.09 -10.78
CA ALA A 172 -14.23 0.61 -10.92
C ALA A 172 -13.49 1.36 -12.04
N VAL A 173 -14.14 1.60 -13.19
CA VAL A 173 -13.55 2.39 -14.29
C VAL A 173 -13.27 3.82 -13.84
N LEU A 174 -14.21 4.45 -13.14
CA LEU A 174 -14.05 5.82 -12.61
C LEU A 174 -12.84 5.92 -11.67
N ARG A 175 -12.67 4.95 -10.76
CA ARG A 175 -11.64 4.99 -9.71
C ARG A 175 -10.28 4.50 -10.19
N TYR A 176 -10.26 3.42 -10.95
CA TYR A 176 -9.05 2.70 -11.33
C TYR A 176 -8.68 2.87 -12.79
N GLY A 177 -9.50 3.51 -13.63
CA GLY A 177 -9.26 3.62 -15.07
C GLY A 177 -9.75 2.39 -15.84
N ASP A 178 -9.63 2.42 -17.16
CA ASP A 178 -10.00 1.29 -18.01
C ASP A 178 -9.06 0.08 -17.86
N LYS A 179 -9.44 -1.03 -18.48
CA LYS A 179 -8.65 -2.28 -18.51
C LYS A 179 -7.21 -2.04 -18.97
N THR A 180 -7.02 -1.27 -20.04
CA THR A 180 -5.68 -0.97 -20.59
C THR A 180 -4.82 -0.23 -19.57
N ALA A 181 -5.38 0.75 -18.85
CA ALA A 181 -4.66 1.49 -17.83
C ALA A 181 -4.20 0.59 -16.67
N MET A 182 -4.93 -0.48 -16.35
CA MET A 182 -4.52 -1.44 -15.32
C MET A 182 -3.49 -2.44 -15.84
N GLU A 183 -3.66 -2.94 -17.06
CA GLU A 183 -2.69 -3.82 -17.74
C GLU A 183 -1.31 -3.16 -17.88
N GLU A 184 -1.25 -1.84 -18.11
CA GLU A 184 0.01 -1.08 -18.13
C GLU A 184 0.67 -0.95 -16.74
N ARG A 185 -0.13 -0.91 -15.67
CA ARG A 185 0.36 -0.71 -14.30
C ARG A 185 0.95 -1.97 -13.70
N ILE A 186 0.31 -3.12 -13.91
CA ILE A 186 0.68 -4.38 -13.26
C ILE A 186 2.17 -4.74 -13.47
N PRO A 187 2.74 -4.72 -14.69
CA PRO A 187 4.16 -4.98 -14.91
C PRO A 187 5.08 -3.99 -14.17
N THR A 188 4.68 -2.71 -14.11
CA THR A 188 5.44 -1.68 -13.40
C THR A 188 5.44 -1.94 -11.89
N TYR A 189 4.32 -2.38 -11.32
CA TYR A 189 4.24 -2.71 -9.89
C TYR A 189 5.05 -3.95 -9.55
N ILE A 190 5.01 -4.98 -10.40
CA ILE A 190 5.82 -6.20 -10.25
C ILE A 190 7.31 -5.84 -10.29
N ALA A 191 7.75 -5.05 -11.28
CA ALA A 191 9.12 -4.56 -11.34
C ALA A 191 9.51 -3.76 -10.09
N GLY A 192 8.59 -2.94 -9.57
CA GLY A 192 8.76 -2.21 -8.31
C GLY A 192 8.94 -3.13 -7.10
N MET A 193 8.18 -4.22 -7.02
CA MET A 193 8.32 -5.23 -5.96
C MET A 193 9.65 -6.02 -6.08
N GLU A 194 10.06 -6.39 -7.29
CA GLU A 194 11.34 -7.09 -7.53
C GLU A 194 12.55 -6.24 -7.16
N GLN A 195 12.45 -4.93 -7.39
CA GLN A 195 13.50 -3.97 -7.06
C GLN A 195 13.35 -3.40 -5.64
N PHE A 196 12.34 -3.84 -4.89
CA PHE A 196 12.05 -3.28 -3.58
C PHE A 196 13.22 -3.54 -2.62
N ARG A 197 13.44 -2.59 -1.73
CA ARG A 197 14.47 -2.64 -0.70
C ARG A 197 13.81 -2.46 0.66
N LEU A 198 13.98 -3.44 1.53
CA LEU A 198 13.49 -3.38 2.90
C LEU A 198 14.39 -2.49 3.79
N LEU A 199 15.66 -2.30 3.39
CA LEU A 199 16.67 -1.41 3.96
C LEU A 199 17.52 -0.80 2.84
#